data_AF-A0A9K3GPE1-F1
#
_entry.id   AF-A0A9K3GPE1-F1
#
_cell.length_a   1.000
_cell.length_b   1.000
_cell.length_c   1.000
_cell.angle_alpha   90.00
_cell.angle_beta   90.00
_cell.angle_gamma   90.00
#
_symmetry.space_group_name_H-M   'P 1'
#
loop_
_entity.id
_entity.type
_entity.pdbx_description
1 polymer ?
#
loop_
_entity_poly.entity_id
_entity_poly.type
_entity_poly.pdbx_seq_one_letter_code
_entity_poly.pdbx_strand_id
1 'polypeptide(L)'
;MSVFGSVVTFTYLSTSDIDITVNCRTSDVRRVSHLIHTQLSEASANSHAPFAIERVSLIRSEWPVIKCIVGGIGVDLSFNASTDRASYWLIHNLDTAISPPALFRSTLVLTKAWLSFDAHLLGGMTNMLSSSAVRCIACGTFLANPWLRHPLQTLLA
;
A
#
# COMPACT_ATOMS: atom_id res chain seq x y z
N MET A 1 -16.56 1.26 -1.99
CA MET A 1 -15.11 1.47 -1.80
C MET A 1 -14.56 0.27 -1.05
N SER A 2 -13.32 -0.09 -1.32
CA SER A 2 -12.64 -1.18 -0.62
C SER A 2 -11.21 -0.74 -0.31
N VAL A 3 -10.71 -1.10 0.88
CA VAL A 3 -9.34 -0.80 1.31
C VAL A 3 -8.43 -1.92 0.80
N PHE A 4 -7.19 -1.60 0.45
CA PHE A 4 -6.18 -2.58 0.00
C PHE A 4 -4.78 -2.25 0.54
N GLY A 5 -3.76 -2.86 -0.06
CA GLY A 5 -2.37 -2.55 0.20
C GLY A 5 -1.85 -3.09 1.52
N SER A 6 -0.94 -2.32 2.13
CA SER A 6 -0.20 -2.74 3.31
C SER A 6 -1.10 -2.90 4.55
N VAL A 7 -2.18 -2.13 4.62
CA VAL A 7 -3.15 -2.16 5.73
C VAL A 7 -3.87 -3.51 5.79
N VAL A 8 -4.44 -3.95 4.68
CA VAL A 8 -5.23 -5.21 4.62
C VAL A 8 -4.34 -6.45 4.77
N THR A 9 -3.07 -6.35 4.35
CA THR A 9 -2.11 -7.45 4.45
C THR A 9 -1.38 -7.48 5.81
N PHE A 10 -1.65 -6.52 6.70
CA PHE A 10 -0.93 -6.35 7.97
C PHE A 10 0.60 -6.24 7.78
N THR A 11 1.03 -5.61 6.69
CA THR A 11 2.43 -5.35 6.35
C THR A 11 2.77 -3.85 6.33
N TYR A 12 1.94 -3.02 6.97
CA TYR A 12 2.11 -1.57 7.02
C TYR A 12 3.17 -1.13 8.03
N LEU A 13 3.73 0.05 7.78
CA LEU A 13 4.57 0.80 8.72
C LEU A 13 3.78 2.02 9.23
N SER A 14 4.26 2.67 10.29
CA SER A 14 3.67 3.91 10.82
C SER A 14 3.63 5.06 9.79
N THR A 15 4.48 5.00 8.77
CA THR A 15 4.56 5.96 7.67
C THR A 15 3.80 5.53 6.41
N SER A 16 3.17 4.34 6.42
CA SER A 16 2.45 3.84 5.25
C SER A 16 1.16 4.61 5.02
N ASP A 17 0.83 4.76 3.75
CA ASP A 17 -0.44 5.27 3.26
C ASP A 17 -1.55 4.21 3.35
N ILE A 18 -2.79 4.70 3.27
CA ILE A 18 -4.00 3.89 3.14
C ILE A 18 -4.43 3.89 1.68
N ASP A 19 -4.33 2.73 1.03
CA ASP A 19 -4.84 2.52 -0.32
C ASP A 19 -6.34 2.22 -0.30
N ILE A 20 -7.12 3.01 -1.02
CA ILE A 20 -8.57 2.82 -1.20
C ILE A 20 -8.88 2.73 -2.69
N THR A 21 -9.65 1.73 -3.10
CA THR A 21 -10.23 1.72 -4.45
C THR A 21 -11.71 2.07 -4.45
N VAL A 22 -12.10 2.89 -5.41
CA VAL A 22 -13.49 3.14 -5.79
C VAL A 22 -13.83 2.24 -6.96
N ASN A 23 -14.77 1.30 -6.75
CA ASN A 23 -15.32 0.51 -7.84
C ASN A 23 -16.41 1.32 -8.55
N CYS A 24 -16.07 1.87 -9.72
CA CYS A 24 -16.97 2.61 -10.58
C CYS A 24 -17.64 1.65 -11.57
N ARG A 25 -18.97 1.58 -11.52
CA ARG A 25 -19.77 0.87 -12.54
C ARG A 25 -19.92 1.65 -13.85
N THR A 26 -19.64 2.95 -13.82
CA THR A 26 -19.68 3.82 -15.00
C THR A 26 -18.35 3.75 -15.76
N SER A 27 -18.41 3.89 -17.08
CA SER A 27 -17.24 4.07 -17.94
C SER A 27 -16.57 5.44 -17.75
N ASP A 28 -17.28 6.43 -17.20
CA ASP A 28 -16.75 7.78 -17.01
C ASP A 28 -16.09 7.96 -15.64
N VAL A 29 -14.99 7.23 -15.43
CA VAL A 29 -14.16 7.30 -14.22
C VAL A 29 -13.61 8.71 -14.00
N ARG A 30 -13.31 9.45 -15.08
CA ARG A 30 -12.80 10.82 -14.99
C ARG A 30 -13.79 11.75 -14.32
N ARG A 31 -15.07 11.74 -14.72
CA ARG A 31 -16.10 12.56 -14.08
C ARG A 31 -16.25 12.21 -12.60
N VAL A 32 -16.27 10.92 -12.26
CA VAL A 32 -16.35 10.49 -10.85
C VAL A 32 -15.14 10.96 -10.05
N SER A 33 -13.92 10.82 -10.59
CA SER A 33 -12.70 11.29 -9.93
C SER A 33 -12.71 12.80 -9.70
N HIS A 34 -13.26 13.57 -10.63
CA HIS A 34 -13.36 15.01 -10.47
C HIS A 34 -14.38 15.40 -9.39
N LEU A 35 -15.55 14.75 -9.37
CA LEU A 35 -16.57 14.96 -8.34
C LEU A 35 -16.04 14.66 -6.93
N ILE A 36 -15.36 13.52 -6.76
CA ILE A 36 -14.77 13.13 -5.47
C ILE A 36 -13.68 14.12 -5.06
N HIS A 37 -12.83 14.54 -5.99
CA HIS A 37 -11.80 15.53 -5.71
C HIS A 37 -12.40 16.86 -5.23
N THR A 38 -13.47 17.34 -5.88
CA THR A 38 -14.17 18.57 -5.48
C THR A 38 -14.76 18.44 -4.07
N GLN A 39 -15.44 17.32 -3.78
CA GLN A 39 -16.01 17.07 -2.45
C GLN A 39 -14.94 17.00 -1.36
N LEU A 40 -13.80 16.36 -1.63
CA LEU A 40 -12.68 16.31 -0.67
C LEU A 40 -12.05 17.70 -0.48
N SER A 41 -11.98 18.50 -1.54
CA SER A 41 -11.46 19.88 -1.47
C SER A 41 -12.40 20.78 -0.66
N GLU A 42 -13.71 20.67 -0.84
CA GLU A 42 -14.70 21.39 -0.02
C GLU A 42 -14.65 20.94 1.44
N ALA A 43 -14.55 19.63 1.69
CA ALA A 43 -14.42 19.07 3.03
C ALA A 43 -13.11 19.50 3.72
N SER A 44 -12.03 19.77 2.97
CA SER A 44 -10.78 20.30 3.53
C SER A 44 -10.91 21.69 4.13
N ALA A 45 -11.89 22.49 3.67
CA ALA A 45 -12.16 23.81 4.23
C ALA A 45 -13.01 23.75 5.53
N ASN A 46 -13.53 22.57 5.89
CA ASN A 46 -14.39 22.42 7.07
C ASN A 46 -13.56 22.21 8.35
N SER A 47 -13.38 23.28 9.12
CA SER A 47 -12.68 23.25 10.41
C SER A 47 -13.38 22.44 11.51
N HIS A 48 -14.64 22.08 11.31
CA HIS A 48 -15.44 21.29 12.28
C HIS A 48 -15.47 19.79 11.95
N ALA A 49 -14.79 19.35 10.89
CA ALA A 49 -14.69 17.92 10.57
C ALA A 49 -13.93 17.17 11.69
N PRO A 50 -14.33 15.92 12.03
CA PRO A 50 -13.66 15.13 13.07
C PRO A 50 -12.20 14.80 12.71
N PHE A 51 -11.86 14.81 11.42
CA PHE A 51 -10.52 14.64 10.91
C PHE A 51 -10.22 15.74 9.91
N ALA A 52 -9.08 16.42 10.08
CA ALA A 52 -8.58 17.39 9.11
C ALA A 52 -8.22 16.69 7.79
N ILE A 53 -8.65 17.28 6.67
CA ILE A 53 -8.29 16.83 5.33
C ILE A 53 -7.34 17.87 4.76
N GLU A 54 -6.17 17.43 4.29
CA GLU A 54 -5.11 18.31 3.79
C GLU A 54 -4.53 17.78 2.48
N ARG A 55 -3.86 18.66 1.73
CA ARG A 55 -3.06 18.32 0.53
C ARG A 55 -3.82 17.45 -0.49
N VAL A 56 -5.10 17.74 -0.69
CA VAL A 56 -5.93 17.07 -1.71
C VAL A 56 -5.34 17.35 -3.09
N SER A 57 -5.08 16.29 -3.85
CA SER A 57 -4.50 16.37 -5.20
C SER A 57 -5.12 15.32 -6.11
N LEU A 58 -5.33 15.69 -7.38
CA LEU A 58 -5.82 14.79 -8.43
C LEU A 58 -4.74 14.61 -9.50
N ILE A 59 -4.20 13.40 -9.58
CA ILE A 59 -3.27 12.99 -10.63
C ILE A 59 -4.10 12.49 -11.82
N ARG A 60 -4.06 13.25 -12.92
CA ARG A 60 -4.82 12.94 -14.13
C ARG A 60 -4.00 11.99 -15.01
N SER A 61 -4.43 10.74 -15.09
CA SER A 61 -3.90 9.72 -16.00
C SER A 61 -5.04 8.93 -16.65
N GLU A 62 -4.74 7.89 -17.42
CA GLU A 62 -5.73 6.93 -17.93
C GLU A 62 -6.59 6.37 -16.78
N TRP A 63 -5.96 6.12 -15.63
CA TRP A 63 -6.59 5.75 -14.37
C TRP A 63 -6.30 6.84 -13.33
N PRO A 64 -7.24 7.76 -13.07
CA PRO A 64 -7.03 8.86 -12.14
C PRO A 64 -6.66 8.34 -10.74
N VAL A 65 -5.83 9.10 -10.02
CA VAL A 65 -5.53 8.84 -8.61
C VAL A 65 -5.74 10.13 -7.83
N ILE A 66 -6.44 10.04 -6.70
CA ILE A 66 -6.61 11.15 -5.77
C ILE A 66 -5.73 10.86 -4.56
N LYS A 67 -4.87 11.80 -4.16
CA LYS A 67 -4.09 11.69 -2.93
C LYS A 67 -4.53 12.78 -1.96
N CYS A 68 -4.65 12.45 -0.69
CA CYS A 68 -4.89 13.43 0.37
C CYS A 68 -4.26 12.96 1.68
N ILE A 69 -4.22 13.85 2.67
CA ILE A 69 -3.88 13.52 4.05
C ILE A 69 -5.16 13.63 4.87
N VAL A 70 -5.49 12.61 5.66
CA VAL A 70 -6.65 12.60 6.56
C VAL A 70 -6.14 12.32 7.97
N GLY A 71 -6.26 13.29 8.88
CA GLY A 71 -5.80 13.16 10.26
C GLY A 71 -4.30 12.84 10.38
N GLY A 72 -3.47 13.38 9.48
CA GLY A 72 -2.04 13.10 9.41
C GLY A 72 -1.63 11.81 8.69
N ILE A 73 -2.59 11.01 8.22
CA ILE A 73 -2.34 9.76 7.48
C ILE A 73 -2.51 10.02 5.98
N GLY A 74 -1.53 9.58 5.17
CA GLY A 74 -1.64 9.63 3.71
C GLY A 74 -2.70 8.65 3.20
N VAL A 75 -3.55 9.10 2.29
CA VAL A 75 -4.60 8.29 1.66
C VAL A 75 -4.48 8.38 0.16
N ASP A 76 -4.31 7.23 -0.48
CA ASP A 76 -4.24 7.07 -1.92
C ASP A 76 -5.55 6.43 -2.41
N LEU A 77 -6.33 7.18 -3.17
CA LEU A 77 -7.61 6.76 -3.73
C LEU A 77 -7.47 6.50 -5.23
N SER A 78 -7.60 5.22 -5.59
CA SER A 78 -7.56 4.72 -6.96
C SER A 78 -8.95 4.31 -7.44
N PHE A 79 -9.09 4.08 -8.75
CA PHE A 79 -10.36 3.69 -9.36
C PHE A 79 -10.20 2.37 -10.10
N ASN A 80 -11.09 1.41 -9.81
CA ASN A 80 -11.13 0.10 -10.45
C ASN A 80 -9.82 -0.71 -10.36
N ALA A 81 -9.04 -0.54 -9.29
CA ALA A 81 -7.79 -1.29 -9.09
C ALA A 81 -8.10 -2.75 -8.68
N SER A 82 -8.31 -3.62 -9.68
CA SER A 82 -8.64 -5.03 -9.49
C SER A 82 -7.44 -5.89 -9.04
N THR A 83 -6.22 -5.42 -9.33
CA THR A 83 -4.95 -6.11 -9.07
C THR A 83 -4.60 -6.26 -7.59
N ASP A 84 -5.18 -5.45 -6.71
CA ASP A 84 -4.78 -5.43 -5.30
C ASP A 84 -5.43 -6.55 -4.46
N ARG A 85 -6.49 -7.18 -4.96
CA ARG A 85 -7.07 -8.40 -4.35
C ARG A 85 -6.14 -9.59 -4.49
N ALA A 86 -5.49 -9.75 -5.65
CA ALA A 86 -4.55 -10.84 -5.88
C ALA A 86 -3.34 -10.73 -4.95
N SER A 87 -2.87 -9.50 -4.72
CA SER A 87 -1.82 -9.18 -3.75
C SER A 87 -2.11 -9.66 -2.34
N TYR A 88 -3.34 -9.45 -1.85
CA TYR A 88 -3.75 -9.93 -0.53
C TYR A 88 -3.69 -11.46 -0.44
N TRP A 89 -4.32 -12.14 -1.40
CA TRP A 89 -4.36 -13.60 -1.42
C TRP A 89 -2.97 -14.21 -1.53
N LEU A 90 -2.08 -13.62 -2.33
CA LEU A 90 -0.70 -14.08 -2.43
C LEU A 90 0.00 -14.04 -1.07
N ILE A 91 -0.05 -12.90 -0.38
CA ILE A 91 0.60 -12.76 0.94
C ILE A 91 -0.05 -13.71 1.95
N HIS A 92 -1.38 -13.77 1.99
CA HIS A 92 -2.11 -14.63 2.92
C HIS A 92 -1.78 -16.12 2.72
N ASN A 93 -1.77 -16.59 1.47
CA ASN A 93 -1.45 -17.98 1.15
C ASN A 93 0.02 -18.31 1.44
N LEU A 94 0.95 -17.38 1.17
CA LEU A 94 2.37 -17.60 1.49
C LEU A 94 2.61 -17.62 3.00
N ASP A 95 2.00 -16.69 3.74
CA ASP A 95 2.16 -16.57 5.20
C ASP A 95 1.57 -17.77 5.97
N THR A 96 0.61 -18.48 5.38
CA THR A 96 0.02 -19.72 5.93
C THR A 96 0.73 -20.99 5.45
N ALA A 97 1.31 -20.99 4.25
CA ALA A 97 2.06 -22.12 3.72
C ALA A 97 3.48 -22.25 4.32
N ILE A 98 4.08 -21.14 4.72
CA ILE A 98 5.42 -21.09 5.31
C ILE A 98 5.34 -21.25 6.82
N SER A 99 6.23 -22.07 7.39
CA SER A 99 6.34 -22.30 8.83
C SER A 99 7.58 -21.61 9.42
N PRO A 100 7.47 -20.89 10.55
CA PRO A 100 6.24 -20.66 11.33
C PRO A 100 5.27 -19.67 10.66
N PRO A 101 3.96 -19.73 10.99
CA PRO A 101 3.00 -18.74 10.53
C PRO A 101 3.47 -17.31 10.87
N ALA A 102 3.12 -16.34 10.03
CA ALA A 102 3.59 -14.96 10.14
C ALA A 102 5.07 -14.73 9.80
N LEU A 103 5.86 -15.76 9.46
CA LEU A 103 7.27 -15.59 9.09
C LEU A 103 7.42 -14.69 7.86
N PHE A 104 6.61 -14.92 6.83
CA PHE A 104 6.70 -14.18 5.58
C PHE A 104 6.29 -12.72 5.78
N ARG A 105 5.17 -12.48 6.45
CA ARG A 105 4.70 -11.13 6.80
C ARG A 105 5.67 -10.39 7.71
N SER A 106 6.25 -11.05 8.71
CA SER A 106 7.26 -10.45 9.59
C SER A 106 8.51 -10.06 8.82
N THR A 107 8.95 -10.91 7.89
CA THR A 107 10.07 -10.58 6.99
C THR A 107 9.75 -9.36 6.13
N LEU A 108 8.54 -9.29 5.54
CA LEU A 108 8.13 -8.12 4.78
C LEU A 108 8.13 -6.83 5.61
N VAL A 109 7.62 -6.86 6.84
CA VAL A 109 7.61 -5.69 7.73
C VAL A 109 9.03 -5.27 8.09
N LEU A 110 9.90 -6.21 8.45
CA LEU A 110 11.30 -5.94 8.79
C LEU A 110 12.07 -5.36 7.59
N THR A 111 11.93 -5.97 6.42
CA THR A 111 12.58 -5.49 5.19
C THR A 111 12.09 -4.10 4.82
N LYS A 112 10.77 -3.84 4.90
CA LYS A 112 10.22 -2.49 4.68
C LYS A 112 10.76 -1.49 5.69
N ALA A 113 10.80 -1.85 6.98
CA ALA A 113 11.31 -0.98 8.04
C ALA A 113 12.79 -0.61 7.80
N TRP A 114 13.62 -1.59 7.48
CA TRP A 114 15.03 -1.35 7.14
C TRP A 114 15.18 -0.45 5.90
N LEU A 115 14.42 -0.73 4.83
CA LEU A 115 14.44 0.08 3.62
C LEU A 115 13.94 1.52 3.85
N SER A 116 13.01 1.72 4.77
CA SER A 116 12.48 3.04 5.12
C SER A 116 13.40 3.85 6.01
N PHE A 117 13.88 3.24 7.10
CA PHE A 117 14.56 3.97 8.18
C PHE A 117 16.08 3.99 8.06
N ASP A 118 16.68 2.94 7.49
CA ASP A 118 18.13 2.80 7.43
C ASP A 118 18.66 3.04 6.00
N ALA A 119 18.13 2.29 5.02
CA ALA A 119 18.61 2.42 3.64
C ALA A 119 18.03 3.63 2.89
N HIS A 120 16.90 4.17 3.34
CA HIS A 120 16.15 5.24 2.65
C HIS A 120 15.80 4.94 1.18
N LEU A 121 15.53 3.67 0.88
CA LEU A 121 15.22 3.17 -0.47
C LEU A 121 13.74 2.84 -0.68
N LEU A 122 12.87 2.91 0.35
CA LEU A 122 11.44 2.62 0.17
C LEU A 122 10.64 3.86 -0.23
N GLY A 123 9.99 3.84 -1.39
CA GLY A 123 9.14 4.95 -1.84
C GLY A 123 8.65 4.82 -3.28
N GLY A 124 7.84 5.79 -3.71
CA GLY A 124 7.27 5.87 -5.06
C GLY A 124 8.03 6.78 -6.04
N MET A 125 9.18 7.33 -5.64
CA MET A 125 10.00 8.21 -6.49
C MET A 125 10.98 7.40 -7.36
N THR A 126 11.60 8.07 -8.33
CA THR A 126 12.67 7.48 -9.15
C THR A 126 13.82 6.96 -8.27
N ASN A 127 14.36 5.79 -8.61
CA ASN A 127 15.42 5.08 -7.87
C ASN A 127 15.04 4.50 -6.50
N MET A 128 13.76 4.55 -6.10
CA MET A 128 13.27 3.90 -4.88
C MET A 128 12.52 2.60 -5.20
N LEU A 129 12.55 1.66 -4.27
CA LEU A 129 11.78 0.44 -4.32
C LEU A 129 10.35 0.72 -3.85
N SER A 130 9.37 0.33 -4.67
CA SER A 130 7.97 0.33 -4.26
C SER A 130 7.68 -0.81 -3.28
N SER A 131 6.65 -0.66 -2.45
CA SER A 131 6.16 -1.74 -1.58
C SER A 131 5.83 -3.02 -2.37
N SER A 132 5.43 -2.90 -3.64
CA SER A 132 5.21 -4.05 -4.53
C SER A 132 6.52 -4.74 -4.93
N ALA A 133 7.57 -3.98 -5.26
CA ALA A 133 8.87 -4.54 -5.60
C ALA A 133 9.48 -5.31 -4.42
N VAL A 134 9.40 -4.75 -3.20
CA VAL A 134 9.88 -5.42 -1.98
C VAL A 134 9.16 -6.74 -1.75
N ARG A 135 7.85 -6.80 -2.01
CA ARG A 135 7.08 -8.06 -1.94
C ARG A 135 7.59 -9.10 -2.92
N CYS A 136 7.84 -8.73 -4.18
CA CYS A 136 8.39 -9.64 -5.17
C CYS A 136 9.77 -10.18 -4.77
N ILE A 137 10.66 -9.32 -4.25
CA ILE A 137 11.99 -9.72 -3.77
C ILE A 137 11.89 -10.71 -2.62
N ALA A 138 11.02 -10.42 -1.63
CA ALA A 138 10.79 -11.34 -0.52
C ALA A 138 10.23 -12.68 -0.99
N CYS A 139 9.23 -12.69 -1.89
CA CYS A 139 8.71 -13.91 -2.49
C CYS A 139 9.83 -14.72 -3.16
N GLY A 140 10.65 -14.09 -4.00
CA GLY A 140 11.77 -14.76 -4.67
C GLY A 140 12.77 -15.36 -3.67
N THR A 141 13.05 -14.66 -2.57
CA THR A 141 13.95 -15.13 -1.51
C THR A 141 13.43 -16.40 -0.85
N PHE A 142 12.13 -16.45 -0.49
CA PHE A 142 11.50 -17.63 0.11
C PHE A 142 11.35 -18.79 -0.88
N LEU A 143 11.08 -18.51 -2.16
CA LEU A 143 11.04 -19.53 -3.20
C LEU A 143 12.41 -20.19 -3.41
N ALA A 144 13.49 -19.40 -3.38
CA ALA A 144 14.86 -19.91 -3.50
C ALA A 144 15.33 -20.65 -2.24
N ASN A 145 14.75 -20.33 -1.07
CA ASN A 145 15.20 -20.85 0.23
C ASN A 145 14.01 -21.41 1.05
N PRO A 146 13.48 -22.59 0.68
CA PRO A 146 12.31 -23.18 1.34
C PRO A 146 12.57 -23.60 2.80
N TRP A 147 13.83 -23.61 3.24
CA TRP A 147 14.26 -24.01 4.57
C TRP A 147 14.30 -22.85 5.58
N LEU A 148 13.99 -21.61 5.17
CA LEU A 148 14.01 -20.46 6.06
C LEU A 148 12.98 -20.62 7.18
N ARG A 149 13.44 -20.45 8.43
CA ARG A 149 12.62 -20.52 9.65
C ARG A 149 12.59 -19.23 10.44
N HIS A 150 13.46 -18.27 10.11
CA HIS A 150 13.50 -16.94 10.73
C HIS A 150 13.93 -15.87 9.70
N PRO A 151 13.42 -14.62 9.77
CA PRO A 151 13.68 -13.59 8.75
C PRO A 151 15.16 -13.26 8.54
N LEU A 152 15.96 -13.36 9.60
CA LEU A 152 17.39 -13.02 9.58
C LEU A 152 18.30 -14.20 9.20
N GLN A 153 17.76 -15.38 8.95
CA GLN A 153 18.56 -16.58 8.70
C GLN A 153 19.39 -16.48 7.40
N THR A 154 18.95 -15.67 6.44
CA THR A 154 19.72 -15.37 5.22
C THR A 154 20.98 -14.57 5.47
N LEU A 155 21.13 -13.89 6.61
CA LEU A 155 22.35 -13.15 6.99
C LEU A 155 23.44 -14.05 7.57
N LEU A 156 23.09 -15.29 7.93
CA LEU A 156 23.99 -16.26 8.56
C LEU A 156 24.49 -17.34 7.58
N ALA A 157 24.05 -17.27 6.32
CA ALA A 157 24.37 -18.23 5.27
C ALA A 157 25.58 -17.78 4.44
#